data_AF-A0A235FZ45-F1
#
_entry.id   AF-A0A235FZ45-F1
#
_cell.length_a   1.000
_cell.length_b   1.000
_cell.length_c   1.000
_cell.angle_alpha   90.00
_cell.angle_beta   90.00
_cell.angle_gamma   90.00
#
_symmetry.space_group_name_H-M   'P 1'
#
loop_
_entity.id
_entity.type
_entity.pdbx_description
1 polymer ?
#
loop_
_entity_poly.entity_id
_entity_poly.type
_entity_poly.pdbx_seq_one_letter_code
_entity_poly.pdbx_strand_id
1 'polypeptide(L)'
;MSTMMKAMRFVGDLDDDFYQDEHQRDVWNEASAVGLQGVFWAVFVSSAILPWVAGQTGAWISLALLITALFGSVLTIVYAIGRDVDAYLLSNYKRPRVVLSMALYLLAVVGIMVQLKFDTFQESSTWLGALAGGLVGAGMAIAAVKHRQQRSKRRDEAEEVL
;
A
#
# COMPACT_ATOMS: atom_id res chain seq x y z
N MET A 1 -7.39 22.98 -0.88
CA MET A 1 -6.43 22.11 -0.15
C MET A 1 -7.18 21.36 0.95
N SER A 2 -7.09 20.03 1.04
CA SER A 2 -7.86 19.24 2.03
C SER A 2 -7.34 19.40 3.46
N THR A 3 -8.17 19.13 4.47
CA THR A 3 -7.76 19.17 5.90
C THR A 3 -6.59 18.25 6.20
N MET A 4 -6.59 17.05 5.59
CA MET A 4 -5.47 16.10 5.67
C MET A 4 -4.16 16.72 5.19
N MET A 5 -4.19 17.43 4.07
CA MET A 5 -3.00 18.07 3.51
C MET A 5 -2.42 19.14 4.44
N LYS A 6 -3.28 19.96 5.05
CA LYS A 6 -2.86 20.99 6.00
C LYS A 6 -2.18 20.35 7.22
N ALA A 7 -2.77 19.27 7.74
CA ALA A 7 -2.19 18.54 8.86
C ALA A 7 -0.83 17.93 8.48
N MET A 8 -0.69 17.32 7.29
CA MET A 8 0.58 16.73 6.86
C MET A 8 1.66 17.78 6.60
N ARG A 9 1.31 18.96 6.06
CA ARG A 9 2.27 20.06 5.91
C ARG A 9 2.73 20.60 7.25
N PHE A 10 1.83 20.71 8.22
CA PHE A 10 2.17 21.15 9.57
C PHE A 10 3.05 20.12 10.30
N VAL A 11 2.67 18.83 10.27
CA VAL A 11 3.41 17.76 10.96
C VAL A 11 4.76 17.50 10.30
N GLY A 12 4.82 17.53 8.97
CA GLY A 12 6.04 17.26 8.20
C GLY A 12 6.86 18.50 7.84
N ASP A 13 6.45 19.68 8.32
CA ASP A 13 7.05 20.99 8.02
C ASP A 13 7.36 21.20 6.53
N LEU A 14 6.39 20.87 5.68
CA LEU A 14 6.57 20.81 4.22
C LEU A 14 6.61 22.19 3.53
N ASP A 15 6.57 23.26 4.32
CA ASP A 15 6.59 24.66 3.88
C ASP A 15 7.93 25.35 4.22
N ASP A 16 8.89 24.63 4.78
CA ASP A 16 10.22 25.15 5.13
C ASP A 16 11.04 25.57 3.89
N ASP A 17 11.91 26.56 4.07
CA ASP A 17 12.81 27.08 3.04
C ASP A 17 13.72 25.98 2.45
N PHE A 18 13.95 24.90 3.20
CA PHE A 18 14.61 23.67 2.74
C PHE A 18 14.08 23.14 1.41
N TYR A 19 12.76 23.23 1.16
CA TYR A 19 12.15 22.71 -0.06
C TYR A 19 12.26 23.65 -1.27
N GLN A 20 12.81 24.85 -1.09
CA GLN A 20 13.06 25.80 -2.19
C GLN A 20 14.29 25.41 -3.02
N ASP A 21 15.26 24.71 -2.43
CA ASP A 21 16.42 24.17 -3.15
C ASP A 21 16.07 22.84 -3.82
N GLU A 22 16.23 22.77 -5.15
CA GLU A 22 15.91 21.58 -5.94
C GLU A 22 16.76 20.37 -5.55
N HIS A 23 18.05 20.58 -5.25
CA HIS A 23 18.93 19.47 -4.89
C HIS A 23 18.54 18.86 -3.55
N GLN A 24 18.25 19.69 -2.55
CA GLN A 24 17.83 19.24 -1.23
C GLN A 24 16.50 18.49 -1.29
N ARG A 25 15.55 19.02 -2.08
CA ARG A 25 14.25 18.37 -2.32
C ARG A 25 14.41 16.99 -2.94
N ASP A 26 15.29 16.83 -3.93
CA ASP A 26 15.48 15.55 -4.62
C ASP A 26 16.15 14.50 -3.72
N VAL A 27 17.22 14.86 -3.01
CA VAL A 27 17.89 13.97 -2.06
C VAL A 27 16.94 13.58 -0.92
N TRP A 28 16.14 14.53 -0.42
CA TRP A 28 15.15 14.25 0.62
C TRP A 28 14.03 13.34 0.14
N ASN A 29 13.56 13.51 -1.10
CA ASN A 29 12.57 12.62 -1.69
C ASN A 29 13.10 11.19 -1.84
N GLU A 30 14.36 11.05 -2.27
CA GLU A 30 15.02 9.73 -2.33
C GLU A 30 15.15 9.11 -0.94
N ALA A 31 15.66 9.86 0.04
CA ALA A 31 15.78 9.40 1.42
C ALA A 31 14.42 8.99 2.02
N SER A 32 13.39 9.79 1.77
CA SER A 32 12.00 9.50 2.18
C SER A 32 11.47 8.24 1.53
N ALA A 33 11.75 8.02 0.23
CA ALA A 33 11.35 6.81 -0.47
C ALA A 33 12.05 5.56 0.08
N VAL A 34 13.36 5.65 0.35
CA VAL A 34 14.14 4.57 0.96
C VAL A 34 13.64 4.28 2.38
N GLY A 35 13.42 5.31 3.18
CA GLY A 35 12.91 5.20 4.54
C GLY A 35 11.52 4.56 4.58
N LEU A 36 10.60 5.04 3.74
CA LEU A 36 9.26 4.47 3.62
C LEU A 36 9.33 2.99 3.22
N GLN A 37 10.14 2.66 2.21
CA GLN A 37 10.33 1.27 1.79
C GLN A 37 10.88 0.40 2.93
N GLY A 38 11.81 0.92 3.73
CA GLY A 38 12.33 0.25 4.93
C GLY A 38 11.25 0.00 5.98
N VAL A 39 10.39 0.98 6.25
CA VAL A 39 9.25 0.83 7.16
C VAL A 39 8.27 -0.24 6.66
N PHE A 40 7.92 -0.24 5.37
CA PHE A 40 7.06 -1.28 4.79
C PHE A 40 7.70 -2.67 4.92
N TRP A 41 9.01 -2.80 4.70
CA TRP A 41 9.71 -4.06 4.91
C TRP A 41 9.64 -4.54 6.36
N ALA A 42 9.89 -3.65 7.32
CA ALA A 42 9.76 -3.96 8.74
C ALA A 42 8.34 -4.43 9.06
N VAL A 43 7.31 -3.71 8.56
CA VAL A 43 5.90 -4.09 8.72
C VAL A 43 5.62 -5.49 8.17
N PHE A 44 6.05 -5.80 6.94
CA PHE A 44 5.79 -7.11 6.33
C PHE A 44 6.51 -8.24 7.06
N VAL A 45 7.77 -8.04 7.44
CA VAL A 45 8.55 -9.05 8.18
C VAL A 45 7.94 -9.27 9.57
N SER A 46 7.65 -8.20 10.32
CA SER A 46 7.02 -8.30 11.64
C SER A 46 5.65 -8.99 11.56
N SER A 47 4.81 -8.60 10.61
CA SER A 47 3.48 -9.20 10.41
C SER A 47 3.56 -10.68 10.02
N ALA A 48 4.62 -11.08 9.31
CA ALA A 48 4.84 -12.47 8.93
C ALA A 48 5.31 -13.34 10.10
N ILE A 49 5.99 -12.77 11.10
CA ILE A 49 6.60 -13.50 12.24
C ILE A 49 5.68 -13.52 13.46
N LEU A 50 5.09 -12.38 13.81
CA LEU A 50 4.36 -12.17 15.06
C LEU A 50 3.26 -13.21 15.34
N PRO A 51 2.43 -13.65 14.38
CA PRO A 51 1.40 -14.65 14.67
C PRO A 51 1.99 -15.97 15.14
N TRP A 52 3.17 -16.34 14.65
CA TRP A 52 3.81 -17.61 15.00
C TRP A 52 4.52 -17.57 16.36
N VAL A 53 5.08 -16.41 16.72
CA VAL A 53 5.87 -16.26 17.94
C VAL A 53 5.02 -15.81 19.13
N ALA A 54 4.01 -14.97 18.89
CA ALA A 54 3.16 -14.36 19.92
C ALA A 54 1.68 -14.81 19.84
N GLY A 55 1.39 -15.86 19.05
CA GLY A 55 0.07 -16.47 18.97
C GLY A 55 -1.03 -15.49 18.56
N GLN A 56 -2.17 -15.56 19.26
CA GLN A 56 -3.35 -14.72 19.00
C GLN A 56 -3.06 -13.22 19.15
N THR A 57 -2.29 -12.82 20.16
CA THR A 57 -1.88 -11.42 20.34
C THR A 57 -1.03 -10.93 19.17
N GLY A 58 -0.07 -11.75 18.75
CA GLY A 58 0.77 -11.48 17.58
C GLY A 58 -0.04 -11.35 16.29
N ALA A 59 -1.10 -12.14 16.14
CA ALA A 59 -2.01 -12.05 14.99
C ALA A 59 -2.79 -10.72 14.94
N TRP A 60 -3.34 -10.25 16.07
CA TRP A 60 -4.00 -8.94 16.11
C TRP A 60 -3.05 -7.78 15.80
N ILE A 61 -1.83 -7.82 16.35
CA ILE A 61 -0.81 -6.81 16.04
C ILE A 61 -0.46 -6.84 14.55
N SER A 62 -0.27 -8.03 13.98
CA SER A 62 0.03 -8.20 12.55
C SER A 62 -1.09 -7.63 11.67
N LEU A 63 -2.34 -7.88 12.03
CA LEU A 63 -3.49 -7.31 11.32
C LEU A 63 -3.47 -5.78 11.37
N ALA A 64 -3.23 -5.18 12.54
CA ALA A 64 -3.15 -3.73 12.70
C ALA A 64 -2.00 -3.12 11.87
N LEU A 65 -0.84 -3.78 11.83
CA LEU A 65 0.30 -3.36 11.01
C LEU A 65 -0.03 -3.40 9.51
N LEU A 66 -0.65 -4.48 9.02
CA LEU A 66 -1.06 -4.60 7.62
C LEU A 66 -2.12 -3.57 7.23
N ILE A 67 -3.09 -3.29 8.10
CA ILE A 67 -4.09 -2.24 7.89
C ILE A 67 -3.39 -0.88 7.80
N THR A 68 -2.45 -0.59 8.70
CA THR A 68 -1.68 0.66 8.69
C THR A 68 -0.88 0.83 7.39
N ALA A 69 -0.20 -0.24 6.95
CA ALA A 69 0.52 -0.27 5.67
C ALA A 69 -0.41 -0.03 4.47
N LEU A 70 -1.61 -0.62 4.48
CA LEU A 70 -2.62 -0.41 3.44
C LEU A 70 -3.06 1.05 3.40
N PHE A 71 -3.43 1.64 4.54
CA PHE A 71 -3.84 3.05 4.62
C PHE A 71 -2.72 3.99 4.18
N GLY A 72 -1.49 3.79 4.65
CA GLY A 72 -0.33 4.57 4.23
C GLY A 72 -0.12 4.51 2.71
N SER A 73 -0.20 3.30 2.14
CA SER A 73 -0.08 3.09 0.69
C SER A 73 -1.18 3.79 -0.10
N VAL A 74 -2.44 3.66 0.32
CA VAL A 74 -3.58 4.30 -0.34
C VAL A 74 -3.47 5.82 -0.28
N LEU A 75 -3.11 6.40 0.87
CA LEU A 75 -2.92 7.83 1.02
C LEU A 75 -1.83 8.36 0.08
N THR A 76 -0.68 7.66 0.00
CA THR A 76 0.41 8.05 -0.90
C THR A 76 -0.01 7.96 -2.37
N ILE A 77 -0.68 6.88 -2.79
CA ILE A 77 -1.14 6.71 -4.17
C ILE A 77 -2.18 7.77 -4.53
N VAL A 78 -3.18 8.00 -3.66
CA VAL A 78 -4.22 9.01 -3.90
C VAL A 78 -3.62 10.41 -3.96
N TYR A 79 -2.65 10.71 -3.09
CA TYR A 79 -1.93 11.98 -3.14
C TYR A 79 -1.16 12.16 -4.45
N ALA A 80 -0.43 11.13 -4.89
CA ALA A 80 0.34 11.15 -6.14
C ALA A 80 -0.57 11.31 -7.37
N ILE A 81 -1.65 10.54 -7.44
CA ILE A 81 -2.65 10.66 -8.52
C ILE A 81 -3.29 12.06 -8.52
N GLY A 82 -3.57 12.64 -7.35
CA GLY A 82 -4.09 13.99 -7.22
C GLY A 82 -3.11 15.10 -7.63
N ARG A 83 -1.86 14.76 -7.97
CA ARG A 83 -0.82 15.65 -8.49
C ARG A 83 -0.35 15.24 -9.88
N ASP A 84 -1.16 14.46 -10.60
CA ASP A 84 -0.90 13.99 -11.95
C ASP A 84 0.42 13.20 -12.09
N VAL A 85 0.91 12.64 -10.99
CA VAL A 85 2.05 11.72 -11.03
C VAL A 85 1.56 10.37 -11.54
N ASP A 86 2.15 9.91 -12.64
CA ASP A 86 1.90 8.58 -13.15
C ASP A 86 2.57 7.53 -12.26
N ALA A 87 1.83 7.11 -11.23
CA ALA A 87 2.24 6.07 -10.30
C ALA A 87 2.46 4.69 -10.96
N TYR A 88 2.13 4.53 -12.26
CA TYR A 88 2.03 3.24 -12.92
C TYR A 88 3.17 2.93 -13.90
N LEU A 89 3.98 3.91 -14.29
CA LEU A 89 5.16 3.71 -15.14
C LEU A 89 6.21 2.77 -14.53
N LEU A 90 6.18 2.53 -13.22
CA LEU A 90 7.21 1.76 -12.49
C LEU A 90 6.86 0.29 -12.18
N SER A 91 5.63 -0.17 -12.41
CA SER A 91 5.18 -1.45 -11.84
C SER A 91 5.50 -2.66 -12.72
N ASN A 92 6.71 -3.20 -12.59
CA ASN A 92 7.04 -4.54 -13.07
C ASN A 92 6.87 -5.57 -11.93
N TYR A 93 5.76 -6.28 -11.94
CA TYR A 93 5.37 -7.26 -10.91
C TYR A 93 6.32 -8.47 -10.79
N LYS A 94 7.18 -8.71 -11.79
CA LYS A 94 8.12 -9.85 -11.79
C LYS A 94 9.42 -9.58 -11.03
N ARG A 95 9.61 -8.37 -10.48
CA ARG A 95 10.85 -8.06 -9.74
C ARG A 95 10.93 -8.91 -8.47
N PRO A 96 12.10 -9.48 -8.12
CA PRO A 96 12.26 -10.33 -6.93
C PRO A 96 11.73 -9.71 -5.64
N ARG A 97 11.89 -8.39 -5.47
CA ARG A 97 11.36 -7.64 -4.33
C ARG A 97 9.84 -7.77 -4.16
N VAL A 98 9.09 -7.75 -5.27
CA VAL A 98 7.61 -7.85 -5.25
C VAL A 98 7.20 -9.26 -4.85
N VAL A 99 7.89 -10.26 -5.39
CA VAL A 99 7.66 -11.68 -5.06
C VAL A 99 7.93 -11.92 -3.57
N LEU A 100 9.03 -11.40 -3.04
CA LEU A 100 9.39 -11.58 -1.63
C LEU A 100 8.41 -10.86 -0.69
N SER A 101 8.00 -9.62 -1.00
CA SER A 101 6.97 -8.92 -0.22
C SER A 101 5.62 -9.65 -0.27
N MET A 102 5.24 -10.22 -1.42
CA MET A 102 4.04 -11.03 -1.56
C MET A 102 4.11 -12.30 -0.70
N ALA A 103 5.26 -12.98 -0.68
CA ALA A 103 5.46 -14.17 0.15
C ALA A 103 5.33 -13.86 1.64
N LEU A 104 5.93 -12.75 2.11
CA LEU A 104 5.78 -12.31 3.51
C LEU A 104 4.33 -11.96 3.84
N TYR A 105 3.63 -11.27 2.94
CA TYR A 105 2.22 -10.94 3.12
C TYR A 105 1.36 -12.21 3.25
N LEU A 106 1.54 -13.19 2.36
CA LEU A 106 0.81 -14.46 2.44
C LEU A 106 1.12 -15.22 3.73
N LEU A 107 2.38 -15.25 4.16
CA LEU A 107 2.77 -15.88 5.42
C LEU A 107 2.10 -15.21 6.64
N ALA A 108 2.02 -13.87 6.63
CA ALA A 108 1.29 -13.11 7.65
C ALA A 108 -0.20 -13.45 7.67
N VAL A 109 -0.85 -13.48 6.50
CA VAL A 109 -2.28 -13.83 6.37
C VAL A 109 -2.54 -15.23 6.90
N VAL A 110 -1.72 -16.22 6.54
CA VAL A 110 -1.86 -17.59 7.05
C VAL A 110 -1.69 -17.62 8.56
N GLY A 111 -0.67 -16.95 9.11
CA GLY A 111 -0.46 -16.88 10.55
C GLY A 111 -1.64 -16.27 11.30
N ILE A 112 -2.18 -15.16 10.80
CA ILE A 112 -3.37 -14.51 11.36
C ILE A 112 -4.57 -15.46 11.34
N MET A 113 -4.81 -16.11 10.20
CA MET A 113 -5.90 -17.05 10.00
C MET A 113 -5.84 -18.25 10.95
N VAL A 114 -4.64 -18.81 11.15
CA VAL A 114 -4.43 -19.96 12.04
C VAL A 114 -4.63 -19.59 13.50
N GLN A 115 -4.15 -18.41 13.92
CA GLN A 115 -4.12 -18.04 15.33
C GLN A 115 -5.38 -17.38 15.84
N LEU A 116 -6.10 -16.64 14.98
CA LEU A 116 -7.36 -16.03 15.38
C LEU A 116 -8.53 -17.02 15.42
N LYS A 117 -8.29 -18.31 15.07
CA LYS A 117 -9.24 -19.44 15.13
C LYS A 117 -10.68 -18.96 15.24
N PHE A 118 -11.27 -18.57 14.12
CA PHE A 118 -12.67 -18.18 14.06
C PHE A 118 -13.55 -19.43 14.24
N ASP A 119 -13.59 -19.96 15.47
CA ASP A 119 -14.45 -21.04 15.90
C ASP A 119 -15.88 -20.50 15.92
N THR A 120 -16.54 -20.44 14.76
CA THR A 120 -17.97 -20.75 14.53
C THR A 120 -18.31 -20.42 13.06
N PHE A 121 -18.97 -21.33 12.37
CA PHE A 121 -19.52 -21.17 11.00
C PHE A 121 -20.47 -19.95 10.84
N GLN A 122 -20.93 -19.32 11.92
CA GLN A 122 -21.75 -18.08 11.90
C GLN A 122 -20.90 -16.79 11.83
N GLU A 123 -19.83 -16.67 12.62
CA GLU A 123 -18.90 -15.52 12.55
C GLU A 123 -17.96 -15.58 11.34
N SER A 124 -17.85 -16.78 10.75
CA SER A 124 -17.12 -17.05 9.52
C SER A 124 -17.56 -16.15 8.35
N SER A 125 -18.86 -15.86 8.26
CA SER A 125 -19.44 -15.05 7.18
C SER A 125 -18.98 -13.60 7.19
N THR A 126 -18.73 -13.04 8.39
CA THR A 126 -18.34 -11.64 8.56
C THR A 126 -16.86 -11.42 8.23
N TRP A 127 -15.98 -12.32 8.67
CA TRP A 127 -14.55 -12.20 8.37
C TRP A 127 -14.23 -12.67 6.95
N LEU A 128 -14.87 -13.72 6.42
CA LEU A 128 -14.81 -14.07 5.00
C LEU A 128 -15.37 -12.93 4.15
N GLY A 129 -16.43 -12.25 4.62
CA GLY A 129 -16.95 -11.04 3.99
C GLY A 129 -15.97 -9.88 4.00
N ALA A 130 -15.21 -9.69 5.09
CA ALA A 130 -14.19 -8.65 5.18
C ALA A 130 -12.95 -8.97 4.34
N LEU A 131 -12.52 -10.24 4.29
CA LEU A 131 -11.36 -10.70 3.52
C LEU A 131 -11.70 -10.79 2.02
N ALA A 132 -12.87 -11.32 1.67
CA ALA A 132 -13.41 -11.26 0.31
C ALA A 132 -13.70 -9.83 -0.11
N GLY A 133 -14.26 -8.99 0.76
CA GLY A 133 -14.48 -7.57 0.50
C GLY A 133 -13.18 -6.80 0.31
N GLY A 134 -12.14 -7.13 1.08
CA GLY A 134 -10.80 -6.58 0.92
C GLY A 134 -10.13 -7.01 -0.38
N LEU A 135 -10.22 -8.30 -0.74
CA LEU A 135 -9.68 -8.84 -2.00
C LEU A 135 -10.45 -8.35 -3.23
N VAL A 136 -11.77 -8.29 -3.15
CA VAL A 136 -12.64 -7.75 -4.20
C VAL A 136 -12.45 -6.25 -4.33
N GLY A 137 -12.33 -5.51 -3.22
CA GLY A 137 -12.03 -4.08 -3.22
C GLY A 137 -10.67 -3.78 -3.82
N ALA A 138 -9.63 -4.53 -3.43
CA ALA A 138 -8.31 -4.45 -4.04
C ALA A 138 -8.33 -4.82 -5.53
N GLY A 139 -9.04 -5.89 -5.89
CA GLY A 139 -9.22 -6.34 -7.27
C GLY A 139 -9.96 -5.31 -8.13
N MET A 140 -11.03 -4.70 -7.62
CA MET A 140 -11.78 -3.65 -8.30
C MET A 140 -10.96 -2.37 -8.43
N ALA A 141 -10.17 -2.00 -7.42
CA ALA A 141 -9.25 -0.87 -7.51
C ALA A 141 -8.21 -1.12 -8.62
N ILE A 142 -7.60 -2.31 -8.65
CA ILE A 142 -6.64 -2.72 -9.69
C ILE A 142 -7.32 -2.74 -11.07
N ALA A 143 -8.55 -3.25 -11.18
CA ALA A 143 -9.29 -3.35 -12.43
C ALA A 143 -9.73 -1.96 -12.96
N ALA A 144 -10.23 -1.07 -12.10
CA ALA A 144 -10.59 0.29 -12.46
C ALA A 144 -9.37 1.08 -12.96
N VAL A 145 -8.23 0.87 -12.31
CA VAL A 145 -6.93 1.40 -12.72
C VAL A 145 -6.51 0.83 -14.08
N LYS A 146 -6.56 -0.49 -14.26
CA LYS A 146 -6.18 -1.15 -15.53
C LYS A 146 -7.10 -0.71 -16.69
N HIS A 147 -8.38 -0.51 -16.40
CA HIS A 147 -9.35 -0.02 -17.39
C HIS A 147 -9.07 1.45 -17.78
N ARG A 148 -8.65 2.30 -16.82
CA ARG A 148 -8.16 3.65 -17.14
C ARG A 148 -6.88 3.63 -17.98
N GLN A 149 -5.93 2.75 -17.67
CA GLN A 149 -4.71 2.58 -18.47
C GLN A 149 -5.00 2.15 -19.91
N GLN A 150 -5.90 1.19 -20.11
CA GLN A 150 -6.28 0.76 -21.45
C GLN A 150 -6.96 1.88 -22.25
N ARG A 151 -7.72 2.76 -21.59
CA ARG A 151 -8.31 3.93 -22.24
C ARG A 151 -7.27 4.99 -22.61
N SER A 152 -6.25 5.18 -21.78
CA SER A 152 -5.14 6.09 -22.10
C SER A 152 -4.34 5.58 -23.28
N LYS A 153 -3.91 4.31 -23.25
CA LYS A 153 -3.16 3.69 -24.36
C LYS A 153 -3.92 3.72 -25.68
N ARG A 154 -5.23 3.48 -25.65
CA ARG A 154 -6.08 3.58 -26.85
C ARG A 154 -6.24 5.00 -27.38
N ARG A 155 -6.05 6.03 -26.54
CA ARG A 155 -6.02 7.42 -26.99
C ARG A 155 -4.67 7.74 -27.63
N ASP A 156 -3.58 7.33 -27.00
CA ASP A 156 -2.22 7.56 -27.50
C ASP A 156 -2.01 6.85 -28.85
N GLU A 157 -2.45 5.59 -28.97
CA GLU A 157 -2.45 4.83 -30.25
C GLU A 157 -3.36 5.44 -31.32
N ALA A 158 -4.41 6.18 -30.95
CA ALA A 158 -5.28 6.87 -31.89
C ALA A 158 -4.73 8.24 -32.33
N GLU A 159 -3.92 8.88 -31.48
CA GLU A 159 -3.19 10.12 -31.80
C GLU A 159 -1.96 9.84 -32.67
N GLU A 160 -1.31 8.67 -32.56
CA GLU A 160 -0.18 8.25 -33.42
C GLU A 160 -0.58 7.87 -34.86
N VAL A 161 -1.88 7.66 -35.14
CA VAL A 161 -2.39 7.24 -36.46
C VAL A 161 -2.97 8.41 -37.28
N LEU A 162 -3.09 9.60 -36.69
CA LEU A 162 -3.52 10.86 -37.35
C LEU A 162 -2.31 11.69 -37.80
#